data_AF-A0A315XIR4-F1
#
_entry.id   AF-A0A315XIR4-F1
#
_cell.length_a   1.000
_cell.length_b   1.000
_cell.length_c   1.000
_cell.angle_alpha   90.00
_cell.angle_beta   90.00
_cell.angle_gamma   90.00
#
_symmetry.space_group_name_H-M   'P 1'
#
loop_
_entity.id
_entity.type
_entity.pdbx_description
1 polymer ?
#
loop_
_entity_poly.entity_id
_entity_poly.type
_entity_poly.pdbx_seq_one_letter_code
_entity_poly.pdbx_strand_id
1 'polypeptide(L)'
;MGTVSSKKRLEIIERDVIPSMFVGVLSKDDKWLEHTLKETLPVLEERALRLARECKTNGECAQDDPLVDETRIRALFEDARSKLGKENITRKAHSRYSH
;
A
#
# COMPACT_ATOMS: atom_id res chain seq x y z
N MET A 1 25.02 10.62 7.48
CA MET A 1 23.74 9.88 7.51
C MET A 1 22.87 10.48 6.41
N GLY A 2 22.89 9.93 5.20
CA GLY A 2 22.24 10.53 4.04
C GLY A 2 20.72 10.42 4.15
N THR A 3 20.00 11.52 3.94
CA THR A 3 18.54 11.50 3.84
C THR A 3 18.14 10.57 2.70
N VAL A 4 17.44 9.47 3.03
CA VAL A 4 16.93 8.53 2.02
C VAL A 4 16.04 9.30 1.05
N SER A 5 16.39 9.25 -0.24
CA SER A 5 15.73 9.99 -1.32
C SER A 5 14.24 9.64 -1.44
N SER A 6 13.44 10.57 -1.96
CA SER A 6 12.00 10.33 -2.15
C SER A 6 11.75 9.17 -3.10
N LYS A 7 12.60 9.01 -4.12
CA LYS A 7 12.64 7.81 -4.99
C LYS A 7 12.76 6.52 -4.18
N LYS A 8 13.78 6.44 -3.32
CA LYS A 8 14.08 5.22 -2.56
C LYS A 8 12.97 4.87 -1.57
N ARG A 9 12.35 5.89 -0.96
CA ARG A 9 11.19 5.69 -0.08
C ARG A 9 9.99 5.12 -0.84
N LEU A 10 9.76 5.57 -2.07
CA LEU A 10 8.69 5.04 -2.91
C LEU A 10 8.94 3.59 -3.30
N GLU A 11 10.17 3.25 -3.69
CA GLU A 11 10.56 1.86 -3.98
C GLU A 11 10.31 0.93 -2.79
N ILE A 12 10.64 1.36 -1.57
CA ILE A 12 10.42 0.58 -0.34
C ILE A 12 8.92 0.36 -0.10
N ILE A 13 8.08 1.38 -0.35
CA ILE A 13 6.63 1.22 -0.20
C ILE A 13 6.11 0.12 -1.14
N GLU A 14 6.54 0.13 -2.41
CA GLU A 14 6.05 -0.82 -3.40
C GLU A 14 6.63 -2.23 -3.25
N ARG A 15 7.92 -2.33 -2.91
CA ARG A 15 8.64 -3.62 -2.92
C ARG A 15 8.64 -4.31 -1.56
N ASP A 16 8.54 -3.56 -0.47
CA ASP A 16 8.63 -4.12 0.88
C ASP A 16 7.32 -3.92 1.65
N VAL A 17 6.82 -2.68 1.75
CA VAL A 17 5.67 -2.38 2.63
C VAL A 17 4.39 -3.04 2.13
N ILE A 18 4.01 -2.83 0.87
CA ILE A 18 2.78 -3.42 0.31
C ILE A 18 2.85 -4.96 0.35
N PRO A 19 3.91 -5.63 -0.14
CA PRO A 19 4.02 -7.09 -0.03
C PRO A 19 3.98 -7.61 1.40
N SER A 20 4.62 -6.91 2.36
CA SER A 20 4.62 -7.33 3.77
C SER A 20 3.23 -7.37 4.40
N MET A 21 2.27 -6.58 3.90
CA MET A 21 0.88 -6.63 4.36
C MET A 21 0.17 -7.93 4.00
N PHE A 22 0.63 -8.61 2.95
CA PHE A 22 0.10 -9.91 2.55
C PHE A 22 0.81 -11.07 3.26
N VAL A 23 2.04 -10.86 3.72
CA VAL A 23 2.80 -11.87 4.47
C VAL A 23 2.14 -12.12 5.81
N GLY A 24 1.71 -13.36 6.02
CA GLY A 24 1.06 -13.74 7.26
C GLY A 24 -0.29 -13.07 7.46
N VAL A 25 -0.95 -12.55 6.41
CA VAL A 25 -2.31 -11.98 6.52
C VAL A 25 -3.23 -12.96 7.23
N LEU A 26 -3.15 -14.26 6.88
CA LEU A 26 -3.88 -15.39 7.52
C LEU A 26 -3.69 -15.50 9.04
N SER A 27 -2.58 -15.00 9.58
CA SER A 27 -2.27 -14.99 11.01
C SER A 27 -2.69 -13.69 11.73
N LYS A 28 -3.10 -12.65 10.99
CA LYS A 28 -3.59 -11.39 11.55
C LYS A 28 -5.06 -11.50 11.94
N ASP A 29 -5.47 -10.73 12.94
CA ASP A 29 -6.86 -10.66 13.38
C ASP A 29 -7.70 -9.71 12.50
N ASP A 30 -9.02 -9.84 12.59
CA ASP A 30 -9.95 -9.05 11.79
C ASP A 30 -9.85 -7.55 12.08
N LYS A 31 -9.48 -7.16 13.31
CA LYS A 31 -9.26 -5.76 13.68
C LYS A 31 -8.08 -5.17 12.93
N TRP A 32 -6.97 -5.90 12.84
CA TRP A 32 -5.82 -5.47 12.04
C TRP A 32 -6.20 -5.30 10.57
N LEU A 33 -6.97 -6.24 10.01
CA LEU A 33 -7.38 -6.20 8.61
C LEU A 33 -8.31 -5.01 8.32
N GLU A 34 -9.28 -4.75 9.20
CA GLU A 34 -10.20 -3.62 9.08
C GLU A 34 -9.48 -2.27 9.23
N HIS A 35 -8.59 -2.13 10.21
CA HIS A 35 -7.77 -0.93 10.39
C HIS A 35 -6.82 -0.70 9.20
N THR A 36 -6.21 -1.77 8.68
CA THR A 36 -5.33 -1.68 7.50
C THR A 36 -6.09 -1.17 6.27
N LEU A 37 -7.31 -1.66 6.04
CA LEU A 37 -8.15 -1.27 4.92
C LEU A 37 -8.70 0.17 5.05
N LYS A 38 -9.05 0.60 6.26
CA LYS A 38 -9.72 1.90 6.50
C LYS A 38 -8.75 3.04 6.75
N GLU A 39 -7.59 2.76 7.32
CA GLU A 39 -6.65 3.79 7.80
C GLU A 39 -5.27 3.62 7.15
N THR A 40 -4.64 2.46 7.28
CA THR A 40 -3.23 2.29 6.89
C THR A 40 -3.02 2.45 5.38
N LEU A 41 -3.83 1.78 4.55
CA LEU A 41 -3.72 1.87 3.09
C LEU A 41 -3.95 3.29 2.55
N PRO A 42 -5.03 4.01 2.93
CA PRO A 42 -5.22 5.40 2.50
C PRO A 42 -4.06 6.32 2.91
N VAL A 43 -3.55 6.20 4.14
CA VAL A 43 -2.42 7.03 4.61
C VAL A 43 -1.14 6.73 3.82
N LEU A 44 -0.91 5.46 3.48
CA LEU A 44 0.24 5.07 2.66
C LEU A 44 0.09 5.53 1.20
N GLU A 45 -1.12 5.49 0.65
CA GLU A 45 -1.41 5.99 -0.70
C GLU A 45 -1.12 7.49 -0.79
N GLU A 46 -1.65 8.29 0.15
CA GLU A 46 -1.35 9.73 0.21
C GLU A 46 0.14 9.99 0.35
N ARG A 47 0.84 9.20 1.18
CA ARG A 47 2.28 9.32 1.35
C ARG A 47 3.04 8.96 0.07
N ALA A 48 2.64 7.92 -0.65
CA ALA A 48 3.24 7.52 -1.91
C ALA A 48 3.04 8.58 -2.99
N LEU A 49 1.82 9.14 -3.11
CA LEU A 49 1.53 10.25 -4.03
C LEU A 49 2.35 11.49 -3.69
N ARG A 50 2.50 11.82 -2.40
CA ARG A 50 3.36 12.93 -1.96
C ARG A 50 4.81 12.70 -2.33
N LEU A 51 5.35 11.51 -2.06
CA LEU A 51 6.73 11.14 -2.41
C LEU A 51 6.96 11.16 -3.92
N ALA A 52 5.98 10.75 -4.73
CA ALA A 52 6.06 10.82 -6.19
C ALA A 52 6.17 12.27 -6.68
N ARG A 53 5.38 13.19 -6.10
CA ARG A 53 5.46 14.63 -6.39
C ARG A 53 6.79 15.22 -5.94
N GLU A 54 7.24 14.90 -4.73
CA GLU A 54 8.56 15.33 -4.22
C GLU A 54 9.69 14.82 -5.14
N CYS A 55 9.61 13.57 -5.62
CA CYS A 55 10.63 13.01 -6.51
C CYS A 55 10.72 13.76 -7.84
N LYS A 56 9.58 14.16 -8.42
CA LYS A 56 9.53 15.00 -9.62
C LYS A 56 10.07 16.42 -9.35
N THR A 57 9.62 17.04 -8.27
CA THR A 57 10.02 18.43 -7.91
C THR A 57 11.51 18.53 -7.59
N ASN A 58 12.08 17.53 -6.92
CA ASN A 58 13.49 17.51 -6.56
C ASN A 58 14.42 17.09 -7.71
N GLY A 59 13.86 16.73 -8.88
CA GLY A 59 14.63 16.24 -10.03
C GLY A 59 15.24 14.85 -9.82
N GLU A 60 14.74 14.08 -8.84
CA GLU A 60 15.20 12.70 -8.57
C GLU A 60 14.59 11.68 -9.54
N CYS A 61 13.42 11.98 -10.10
CA CYS A 61 12.69 11.14 -11.04
C CYS A 61 12.40 11.90 -12.34
N ALA A 62 12.47 11.21 -13.47
CA ALA A 62 11.99 11.75 -14.75
C ALA A 62 10.47 11.96 -14.72
N GLN A 63 9.95 12.86 -15.55
CA GLN A 63 8.49 13.09 -15.64
C GLN A 63 7.73 11.82 -16.05
N ASP A 64 8.36 10.99 -16.89
CA ASP A 64 7.82 9.73 -17.41
C ASP A 64 8.29 8.50 -16.62
N ASP A 65 8.93 8.66 -15.45
CA ASP A 65 9.34 7.52 -14.64
C ASP A 65 8.07 6.81 -14.10
N PRO A 66 7.84 5.52 -14.45
CA PRO A 66 6.67 4.78 -14.02
C PRO A 66 6.51 4.76 -12.49
N LEU A 67 7.63 4.86 -11.77
CA LEU A 67 7.66 4.89 -10.32
C LEU A 67 6.79 6.03 -9.77
N VAL A 68 6.76 7.19 -10.45
CA VAL A 68 6.05 8.40 -10.01
C VAL A 68 4.77 8.69 -10.79
N ASP A 69 4.25 7.71 -11.52
CA ASP A 69 2.96 7.78 -12.18
C ASP A 69 1.83 7.69 -11.13
N GLU A 70 1.09 8.79 -10.95
CA GLU A 70 -0.01 8.86 -9.96
C GLU A 70 -1.11 7.82 -10.25
N THR A 71 -1.37 7.52 -11.52
CA THR A 71 -2.36 6.51 -11.94
C THR A 71 -1.90 5.12 -11.56
N ARG A 72 -0.62 4.79 -11.80
CA ARG A 72 -0.05 3.49 -11.40
C ARG A 72 -0.03 3.32 -9.89
N ILE A 73 0.35 4.36 -9.15
CA ILE A 73 0.35 4.34 -7.68
C ILE A 73 -1.07 4.05 -7.18
N ARG A 74 -2.08 4.80 -7.64
CA ARG A 74 -3.48 4.56 -7.24
C ARG A 74 -3.94 3.14 -7.58
N ALA A 75 -3.65 2.66 -8.78
CA ALA A 75 -4.00 1.30 -9.21
C ALA A 75 -3.33 0.23 -8.31
N LEU A 76 -2.09 0.45 -7.86
CA LEU A 76 -1.40 -0.44 -6.95
C LEU A 76 -2.08 -0.51 -5.58
N PHE A 77 -2.48 0.63 -5.02
CA PHE A 77 -3.20 0.69 -3.75
C PHE A 77 -4.62 0.13 -3.85
N GLU A 78 -5.30 0.34 -4.98
CA GLU A 78 -6.62 -0.24 -5.27
C GLU A 78 -6.55 -1.78 -5.37
N ASP A 79 -5.57 -2.32 -6.09
CA ASP A 79 -5.33 -3.77 -6.15
C ASP A 79 -5.05 -4.34 -4.76
N ALA A 80 -4.21 -3.65 -3.98
CA ALA A 80 -3.90 -4.07 -2.61
C ALA A 80 -5.16 -4.08 -1.72
N ARG A 81 -5.98 -3.03 -1.80
CA ARG A 81 -7.26 -2.91 -1.09
C ARG A 81 -8.24 -4.00 -1.51
N SER A 82 -8.33 -4.31 -2.81
CA SER A 82 -9.21 -5.35 -3.34
C SER A 82 -8.82 -6.73 -2.82
N LYS A 83 -7.52 -7.05 -2.83
CA LYS A 83 -7.00 -8.33 -2.31
C LYS A 83 -7.26 -8.50 -0.81
N LEU A 84 -6.90 -7.50 0.00
CA LEU A 84 -7.16 -7.52 1.45
C LEU A 84 -8.66 -7.48 1.77
N GLY A 85 -9.46 -6.80 0.95
CA GLY A 85 -10.92 -6.74 1.08
C GLY A 85 -11.58 -8.10 0.85
N LYS A 86 -11.14 -8.85 -0.16
CA LYS A 86 -11.60 -10.22 -0.41
C LYS A 86 -11.29 -11.13 0.77
N GLU A 87 -10.09 -11.04 1.32
CA GLU A 87 -9.68 -11.78 2.51
C GLU A 87 -10.58 -11.48 3.72
N ASN A 88 -10.95 -10.20 3.92
CA ASN A 88 -11.86 -9.78 5.00
C ASN A 88 -13.25 -10.39 4.85
N ILE A 89 -13.78 -10.41 3.62
CA ILE A 89 -15.10 -10.98 3.33
C ILE A 89 -15.08 -12.50 3.57
N THR A 90 -14.04 -13.20 3.11
CA THR A 90 -13.90 -14.66 3.30
C THR A 90 -13.87 -15.03 4.79
N ARG A 91 -13.14 -14.28 5.62
CA ARG A 91 -13.10 -14.51 7.07
C ARG A 91 -14.43 -14.28 7.76
N LYS A 92 -15.08 -13.15 7.44
CA LYS A 92 -16.42 -12.84 7.97
C LYS A 92 -17.47 -13.85 7.52
N ALA A 93 -17.29 -14.47 6.35
CA ALA A 93 -18.14 -15.57 5.91
C ALA A 93 -17.86 -16.84 6.73
N HIS A 94 -16.60 -17.26 6.89
CA HIS A 94 -16.24 -18.45 7.67
C HIS A 94 -16.61 -18.36 9.16
N SER A 95 -16.50 -17.17 9.78
CA SER A 95 -16.91 -16.97 11.17
C SER A 95 -18.43 -17.07 11.36
N ARG A 96 -19.24 -16.74 10.35
CA ARG A 96 -20.71 -16.89 10.39
C ARG A 96 -21.20 -18.33 10.28
N TYR A 97 -20.42 -19.23 9.68
CA TYR A 97 -20.81 -20.65 9.53
C TYR A 97 -20.24 -21.56 10.64
N SER A 98 -19.41 -21.03 11.55
CA SER A 98 -18.85 -21.79 12.68
C SER A 98 -19.71 -21.68 13.95
N HIS A 99 -21.02 -21.43 13.82
CA HIS A 99 -21.92 -21.13 14.94
C HIS A 99 -23.06 -22.14 15.08
#